data_AF-A0A970B2X8-F1
#
_entry.id   AF-A0A970B2X8-F1
#
_cell.length_a   1.000
_cell.length_b   1.000
_cell.length_c   1.000
_cell.angle_alpha   90.00
_cell.angle_beta   90.00
_cell.angle_gamma   90.00
#
_symmetry.space_group_name_H-M   'P 1'
#
loop_
_entity.id
_entity.type
_entity.pdbx_description
1 polymer ?
#
loop_
_entity_poly.entity_id
_entity_poly.type
_entity_poly.pdbx_seq_one_letter_code
_entity_poly.pdbx_strand_id
1 'polypeptide(L)'
;MAGAAVLSATHDLKTGVAAATRRRPLFDAHIHYNAEIAAILRPDAAIERLRDAGIVRAIVSSTPDHLTLDAYAAAPDLVIPFLRPYRSHADRGGWITNRDVLAEVERRLDKAPYRGIGEFHINPLAPQGSILPRLVQLAGERRLWILAHVSAPVIEQIYALDADARVIWAHAGGLVETAETVAAHMARYPQLVIELSLRSGLVEGGGVAPVWLGIFEMARGRVLLGTDTWINSRWDELMGEADDARRWLATLPPALADEIAVENGRRLFG
;
A
#
# COMPACT_ATOMS: atom_id res chain seq x y z
N MET A 1 -3.89 -38.28 -69.47
CA MET A 1 -4.51 -38.66 -68.19
C MET A 1 -3.56 -38.15 -67.11
N ALA A 2 -3.70 -36.89 -66.67
CA ALA A 2 -4.44 -36.48 -65.47
C ALA A 2 -3.88 -37.16 -64.21
N GLY A 3 -3.37 -36.49 -63.17
CA GLY A 3 -3.24 -35.07 -62.85
C GLY A 3 -2.42 -34.93 -61.56
N ALA A 4 -1.80 -33.78 -61.36
CA ALA A 4 -1.16 -33.39 -60.11
C ALA A 4 -2.22 -33.01 -59.07
N ALA A 5 -2.01 -33.42 -57.81
CA ALA A 5 -2.74 -32.87 -56.66
C ALA A 5 -1.79 -32.74 -55.46
N VAL A 6 -1.52 -31.48 -55.13
CA VAL A 6 -0.99 -30.98 -53.85
C VAL A 6 -2.15 -30.91 -52.85
N LEU A 7 -1.85 -31.03 -51.54
CA LEU A 7 -2.62 -30.66 -50.31
C LEU A 7 -2.54 -31.83 -49.32
N SER A 8 -2.40 -31.69 -48.01
CA SER A 8 -2.14 -30.58 -47.09
C SER A 8 -1.75 -31.25 -45.76
N ALA A 9 -0.84 -30.66 -45.01
CA ALA A 9 -0.42 -31.15 -43.69
C ALA A 9 -1.58 -31.06 -42.68
N THR A 10 -1.87 -32.16 -41.96
CA THR A 10 -2.67 -32.10 -40.73
C THR A 10 -1.73 -32.22 -39.53
N HIS A 11 -1.29 -31.07 -39.02
CA HIS A 11 -0.75 -30.96 -37.67
C HIS A 11 -1.92 -31.10 -36.69
N ASP A 12 -1.91 -32.16 -35.89
CA ASP A 12 -2.88 -32.39 -34.83
C ASP A 12 -2.55 -31.46 -33.64
N LEU A 13 -3.15 -30.26 -33.66
CA LEU A 13 -3.08 -29.26 -32.60
C LEU A 13 -4.22 -29.49 -31.60
N LYS A 14 -4.11 -30.45 -30.67
CA LYS A 14 -5.01 -30.52 -29.50
C LYS A 14 -4.37 -31.09 -28.24
N THR A 15 -3.43 -30.35 -27.66
CA THR A 15 -3.20 -30.35 -26.20
C THR A 15 -2.87 -28.95 -25.72
N GLY A 16 -3.76 -28.00 -25.97
CA GLY A 16 -3.78 -26.75 -25.24
C GLY A 16 -4.51 -26.97 -23.91
N VAL A 17 -3.80 -27.48 -22.90
CA VAL A 17 -4.21 -27.19 -21.52
C VAL A 17 -4.02 -25.69 -21.40
N ALA A 18 -5.11 -24.93 -21.51
CA ALA A 18 -5.13 -23.55 -21.07
C ALA A 18 -4.77 -23.58 -19.58
N ALA A 19 -3.48 -23.38 -19.27
CA ALA A 19 -3.07 -23.00 -17.95
C ALA A 19 -3.87 -21.73 -17.67
N ALA A 20 -4.87 -21.82 -16.79
CA ALA A 20 -5.47 -20.65 -16.19
C ALA A 20 -4.27 -19.82 -15.71
N THR A 21 -4.03 -18.68 -16.36
CA THR A 21 -2.92 -17.80 -16.04
C THR A 21 -3.13 -17.42 -14.59
N ARG A 22 -2.38 -18.06 -13.68
CA ARG A 22 -2.48 -17.79 -12.25
C ARG A 22 -2.20 -16.31 -12.09
N ARG A 23 -3.23 -15.54 -11.74
CA ARG A 23 -3.14 -14.08 -11.59
C ARG A 23 -1.93 -13.77 -10.70
N ARG A 24 -1.11 -12.79 -11.10
CA ARG A 24 0.06 -12.37 -10.31
C ARG A 24 -0.43 -12.00 -8.89
N PRO A 25 0.12 -12.62 -7.82
CA PRO A 25 -0.27 -12.28 -6.46
C PRO A 25 0.16 -10.86 -6.12
N LEU A 26 -0.63 -10.17 -5.29
CA LEU A 26 -0.35 -8.79 -4.88
C LEU A 26 -0.19 -8.69 -3.35
N PHE A 27 0.73 -7.84 -2.92
CA PHE A 27 0.78 -7.29 -1.57
C PHE A 27 0.13 -5.91 -1.60
N ASP A 28 -0.87 -5.68 -0.76
CA ASP A 28 -1.54 -4.38 -0.67
C ASP A 28 -1.06 -3.63 0.59
N ALA A 29 -0.33 -2.54 0.42
CA ALA A 29 0.22 -1.78 1.54
C ALA A 29 -0.74 -0.74 2.12
N HIS A 30 -1.99 -0.65 1.64
CA HIS A 30 -2.89 0.41 2.05
C HIS A 30 -4.37 -0.01 1.97
N ILE A 31 -4.88 -0.66 3.02
CA ILE A 31 -6.31 -0.99 3.16
C ILE A 31 -6.89 -0.25 4.37
N HIS A 32 -8.06 0.36 4.16
CA HIS A 32 -8.91 0.88 5.23
C HIS A 32 -10.17 0.04 5.36
N TYR A 33 -10.41 -0.51 6.55
CA TYR A 33 -11.64 -1.23 6.89
C TYR A 33 -12.38 -0.50 8.02
N ASN A 34 -12.87 0.70 7.71
CA ASN A 34 -13.52 1.60 8.67
C ASN A 34 -14.97 1.19 9.00
N ALA A 35 -15.57 1.86 9.99
CA ALA A 35 -16.94 1.57 10.45
C ALA A 35 -17.98 1.61 9.33
N GLU A 36 -17.84 2.52 8.36
CA GLU A 36 -18.78 2.72 7.26
C GLU A 36 -18.88 1.51 6.34
N ILE A 37 -17.76 0.86 6.04
CA ILE A 37 -17.74 -0.36 5.24
C ILE A 37 -18.12 -1.57 6.11
N ALA A 38 -17.66 -1.63 7.35
CA ALA A 38 -17.97 -2.72 8.28
C ALA A 38 -19.47 -2.84 8.57
N ALA A 39 -20.23 -1.75 8.47
CA ALA A 39 -21.68 -1.74 8.60
C ALA A 39 -22.43 -2.52 7.50
N ILE A 40 -21.79 -2.73 6.34
CA ILE A 40 -22.42 -3.38 5.17
C ILE A 40 -21.64 -4.58 4.64
N LEU A 41 -20.35 -4.69 4.94
CA LEU A 41 -19.46 -5.76 4.53
C LEU A 41 -18.78 -6.31 5.78
N ARG A 42 -19.19 -7.50 6.22
CA ARG A 42 -18.63 -8.15 7.41
C ARG A 42 -17.14 -8.53 7.23
N PRO A 43 -16.38 -8.75 8.32
CA PRO A 43 -14.93 -9.01 8.21
C PRO A 43 -14.57 -10.25 7.38
N ASP A 44 -15.35 -11.33 7.51
CA ASP A 44 -15.21 -12.56 6.72
C ASP A 44 -15.30 -12.28 5.22
N ALA A 45 -16.35 -11.56 4.81
CA ALA A 45 -16.57 -11.19 3.42
C ALA A 45 -15.51 -10.19 2.90
N ALA A 46 -15.01 -9.28 3.75
CA ALA A 46 -13.93 -8.37 3.38
C ALA A 46 -12.62 -9.14 3.12
N ILE A 47 -12.30 -10.13 3.96
CA ILE A 47 -11.15 -11.02 3.79
C ILE A 47 -11.27 -11.84 2.51
N GLU A 48 -12.45 -12.42 2.23
CA GLU A 48 -12.72 -13.14 0.99
C GLU A 48 -12.52 -12.22 -0.23
N ARG A 49 -13.03 -10.99 -0.18
CA ARG A 49 -12.88 -10.01 -1.27
C ARG A 49 -11.40 -9.68 -1.57
N LEU A 50 -10.57 -9.55 -0.53
CA LEU A 50 -9.12 -9.36 -0.69
C LEU A 50 -8.48 -10.59 -1.35
N ARG A 51 -8.83 -11.80 -0.91
CA ARG A 51 -8.31 -13.05 -1.48
C ARG A 51 -8.73 -13.24 -2.93
N ASP A 52 -9.99 -12.95 -3.26
CA ASP A 52 -10.54 -13.01 -4.62
C ASP A 52 -9.87 -11.99 -5.55
N ALA A 53 -9.52 -10.81 -5.04
CA ALA A 53 -8.69 -9.83 -5.74
C ALA A 53 -7.23 -10.31 -5.93
N GLY A 54 -6.85 -11.46 -5.37
CA GLY A 54 -5.52 -12.06 -5.44
C GLY A 54 -4.50 -11.37 -4.52
N ILE A 55 -4.97 -10.69 -3.47
CA ILE A 55 -4.14 -10.09 -2.43
C ILE A 55 -3.74 -11.20 -1.45
N VAL A 56 -2.43 -11.36 -1.26
CA VAL A 56 -1.87 -12.44 -0.43
C VAL A 56 -1.41 -11.94 0.95
N ARG A 57 -1.17 -10.64 1.08
CA ARG A 57 -0.84 -9.92 2.31
C ARG A 57 -1.33 -8.48 2.18
N ALA A 58 -1.86 -7.91 3.26
CA ALA A 58 -2.37 -6.55 3.27
C ALA A 58 -2.00 -5.82 4.57
N ILE A 59 -1.53 -4.57 4.46
CA ILE A 59 -1.53 -3.64 5.59
C ILE A 59 -2.95 -3.12 5.76
N VAL A 60 -3.55 -3.43 6.91
CA VAL A 60 -4.93 -3.04 7.22
C VAL A 60 -4.91 -2.11 8.42
N SER A 61 -5.69 -1.05 8.30
CA SER A 61 -5.96 -0.14 9.40
C SER A 61 -7.43 0.30 9.39
N SER A 62 -7.94 0.78 10.52
CA SER A 62 -9.35 1.12 10.65
C SER A 62 -9.61 2.22 11.67
N THR A 63 -10.71 2.95 11.46
CA THR A 63 -11.35 3.79 12.47
C THR A 63 -12.77 3.27 12.67
N PRO A 64 -13.14 2.75 13.85
CA PRO A 64 -12.32 2.51 15.03
C PRO A 64 -11.35 1.32 14.87
N ASP A 65 -10.32 1.27 15.73
CA ASP A 65 -9.19 0.33 15.68
C ASP A 65 -9.57 -1.15 15.92
N HIS A 66 -10.66 -1.44 16.64
CA HIS A 66 -11.06 -2.83 16.92
C HIS A 66 -11.35 -3.63 15.64
N LEU A 67 -11.80 -2.98 14.56
CA LEU A 67 -12.06 -3.65 13.28
C LEU A 67 -10.78 -4.19 12.64
N THR A 68 -9.64 -3.51 12.82
CA THR A 68 -8.32 -4.00 12.40
C THR A 68 -7.93 -5.24 13.20
N LEU A 69 -8.23 -5.25 14.51
CA LEU A 69 -7.94 -6.38 15.39
C LEU A 69 -8.81 -7.59 15.05
N ASP A 70 -10.09 -7.38 14.76
CA ASP A 70 -11.01 -8.43 14.33
C ASP A 70 -10.58 -9.03 12.99
N ALA A 71 -10.20 -8.18 12.01
CA ALA A 71 -9.67 -8.63 10.73
C ALA A 71 -8.36 -9.41 10.90
N TYR A 72 -7.46 -8.96 11.77
CA TYR A 72 -6.21 -9.65 12.08
C TYR A 72 -6.45 -11.01 12.75
N ALA A 73 -7.38 -11.07 13.71
CA ALA A 73 -7.73 -12.33 14.38
C ALA A 73 -8.35 -13.34 13.40
N ALA A 74 -9.15 -12.87 12.44
CA ALA A 74 -9.80 -13.73 11.45
C ALA A 74 -8.85 -14.23 10.34
N ALA A 75 -7.86 -13.42 9.93
CA ALA A 75 -6.91 -13.79 8.87
C ALA A 75 -5.49 -13.27 9.14
N PRO A 76 -4.78 -13.81 10.16
CA PRO A 76 -3.43 -13.35 10.52
C PRO A 76 -2.38 -13.68 9.44
N ASP A 77 -2.68 -14.61 8.53
CA ASP A 77 -1.87 -14.94 7.36
C ASP A 77 -1.96 -13.88 6.27
N LEU A 78 -3.04 -13.09 6.24
CA LEU A 78 -3.30 -12.02 5.26
C LEU A 78 -3.01 -10.64 5.86
N VAL A 79 -3.48 -10.38 7.07
CA VAL A 79 -3.56 -9.04 7.65
C VAL A 79 -2.29 -8.66 8.42
N ILE A 80 -1.78 -7.47 8.13
CA ILE A 80 -0.71 -6.80 8.86
C ILE A 80 -1.34 -5.59 9.57
N PRO A 81 -1.52 -5.62 10.89
CA PRO A 81 -2.24 -4.57 11.60
C PRO A 81 -1.41 -3.29 11.71
N PHE A 82 -1.97 -2.17 11.25
CA PHE A 82 -1.47 -0.82 11.48
C PHE A 82 -2.44 -0.05 12.38
N LEU A 83 -1.89 0.67 13.35
CA LEU A 83 -2.69 1.49 14.27
C LEU A 83 -2.89 2.88 13.68
N ARG A 84 -4.12 3.23 13.34
CA ARG A 84 -4.46 4.65 13.05
C ARG A 84 -4.45 5.45 14.35
N PRO A 85 -3.85 6.65 14.37
CA PRO A 85 -3.81 7.46 15.59
C PRO A 85 -5.20 7.95 15.99
N TYR A 86 -6.13 8.08 15.05
CA TYR A 86 -7.48 8.59 15.31
C TYR A 86 -8.30 7.65 16.22
N ARG A 87 -9.11 8.22 17.12
CA ARG A 87 -10.09 7.46 17.92
C ARG A 87 -11.44 7.48 17.21
N SER A 88 -11.74 8.57 16.52
CA SER A 88 -12.90 8.76 15.65
C SER A 88 -12.54 9.61 14.43
N HIS A 89 -13.43 9.66 13.43
CA HIS A 89 -13.27 10.56 12.27
C HIS A 89 -13.12 12.04 12.68
N ALA A 90 -13.77 12.47 13.77
CA ALA A 90 -13.69 13.83 14.26
C ALA A 90 -12.28 14.23 14.73
N ASP A 91 -11.47 13.27 15.20
CA ASP A 91 -10.10 13.57 15.65
C ASP A 91 -9.19 14.00 14.50
N ARG A 92 -9.51 13.67 13.24
CA ARG A 92 -8.64 13.99 12.09
C ARG A 92 -8.30 15.48 12.03
N GLY A 93 -9.22 16.34 12.48
CA GLY A 93 -8.95 17.75 12.76
C GLY A 93 -8.27 17.96 14.11
N GLY A 94 -7.04 18.48 14.12
CA GLY A 94 -6.35 18.88 15.35
C GLY A 94 -5.70 17.75 16.15
N TRP A 95 -5.73 16.49 15.70
CA TRP A 95 -5.08 15.37 16.40
C TRP A 95 -3.61 15.62 16.74
N ILE A 96 -2.88 16.32 15.85
CA ILE A 96 -1.43 16.48 15.93
C ILE A 96 -0.98 17.35 17.11
N THR A 97 -1.90 18.08 17.74
CA THR A 97 -1.66 18.85 18.97
C THR A 97 -2.42 18.28 20.17
N ASN A 98 -3.16 17.17 19.98
CA ASN A 98 -3.98 16.57 21.02
C ASN A 98 -3.21 15.48 21.80
N ARG A 99 -2.91 15.74 23.07
CA ARG A 99 -2.18 14.80 23.94
C ARG A 99 -2.99 13.56 24.32
N ASP A 100 -4.32 13.64 24.32
CA ASP A 100 -5.17 12.47 24.61
C ASP A 100 -5.10 11.45 23.47
N VAL A 101 -4.91 11.93 22.22
CA VAL A 101 -4.67 11.04 21.08
C VAL A 101 -3.37 10.29 21.26
N LEU A 102 -2.30 10.97 21.68
CA LEU A 102 -1.02 10.33 21.96
C LEU A 102 -1.13 9.27 23.06
N ALA A 103 -1.76 9.60 24.19
CA ALA A 103 -1.95 8.64 25.28
C ALA A 103 -2.72 7.39 24.83
N GLU A 104 -3.72 7.56 23.98
CA GLU A 104 -4.50 6.44 23.43
C GLU A 104 -3.73 5.64 22.37
N VAL A 105 -2.80 6.26 21.63
CA VAL A 105 -1.86 5.53 20.78
C VAL A 105 -0.94 4.66 21.62
N GLU A 106 -0.28 5.24 22.64
CA GLU A 106 0.63 4.50 23.52
C GLU A 106 -0.07 3.31 24.20
N ARG A 107 -1.29 3.51 24.67
CA ARG A 107 -2.10 2.45 25.29
C ARG A 107 -2.56 1.37 24.30
N ARG A 108 -2.91 1.74 23.06
CA ARG A 108 -3.42 0.78 22.06
C ARG A 108 -2.33 -0.10 21.48
N LEU A 109 -1.11 0.40 21.33
CA LEU A 109 -0.01 -0.36 20.74
C LEU A 109 0.31 -1.67 21.46
N ASP A 110 -0.10 -1.84 22.72
CA ASP A 110 0.09 -3.06 23.49
C ASP A 110 -1.01 -4.12 23.28
N LYS A 111 -2.07 -3.81 22.51
CA LYS A 111 -3.21 -4.72 22.32
C LYS A 111 -3.00 -5.78 21.24
N ALA A 112 -2.09 -5.55 20.30
CA ALA A 112 -1.85 -6.41 19.16
C ALA A 112 -0.43 -6.25 18.64
N PRO A 113 0.09 -7.19 17.83
CA PRO A 113 1.41 -7.09 17.23
C PRO A 113 1.42 -6.11 16.04
N TYR A 114 1.08 -4.85 16.30
CA TYR A 114 1.10 -3.80 15.28
C TYR A 114 2.45 -3.74 14.58
N ARG A 115 2.42 -3.51 13.28
CA ARG A 115 3.63 -3.36 12.44
C ARG A 115 3.85 -1.93 11.99
N GLY A 116 2.90 -1.04 12.26
CA GLY A 116 3.03 0.38 11.96
C GLY A 116 1.98 1.25 12.63
N ILE A 117 2.21 2.57 12.52
CA ILE A 117 1.30 3.64 12.92
C ILE A 117 0.92 4.42 11.66
N GLY A 118 -0.38 4.64 11.48
CA GLY A 118 -0.95 5.33 10.34
C GLY A 118 -2.06 4.51 9.66
N GLU A 119 -2.61 4.96 8.55
CA GLU A 119 -2.28 6.21 7.87
C GLU A 119 -2.60 7.46 8.72
N PHE A 120 -1.66 8.41 8.80
CA PHE A 120 -1.89 9.72 9.40
C PHE A 120 -1.70 10.87 8.41
N HIS A 121 -2.27 12.03 8.76
CA HIS A 121 -2.34 13.21 7.92
C HIS A 121 -1.75 14.43 8.62
N ILE A 122 -0.79 15.07 7.96
CA ILE A 122 -0.17 16.34 8.38
C ILE A 122 0.10 17.16 7.12
N ASN A 123 -0.48 18.36 7.05
CA ASN A 123 -0.27 19.29 5.94
C ASN A 123 -0.40 20.73 6.47
N PRO A 124 0.51 21.67 6.11
CA PRO A 124 1.75 21.45 5.38
C PRO A 124 2.90 20.96 6.25
N LEU A 125 2.79 21.14 7.57
CA LEU A 125 3.87 20.90 8.51
C LEU A 125 3.30 20.58 9.90
N ALA A 126 3.98 19.74 10.67
CA ALA A 126 3.66 19.60 12.08
C ALA A 126 4.13 20.85 12.84
N PRO A 127 3.26 21.50 13.64
CA PRO A 127 3.64 22.69 14.39
C PRO A 127 4.61 22.33 15.53
N GLN A 128 5.35 23.33 16.00
CA GLN A 128 6.16 23.19 17.22
C GLN A 128 5.26 22.81 18.41
N GLY A 129 5.73 21.89 19.26
CA GLY A 129 4.95 21.38 20.39
C GLY A 129 3.87 20.35 20.02
N SER A 130 3.79 19.95 18.75
CA SER A 130 2.98 18.81 18.33
C SER A 130 3.43 17.49 18.94
N ILE A 131 2.61 16.46 18.79
CA ILE A 131 2.92 15.09 19.24
C ILE A 131 3.81 14.31 18.26
N LEU A 132 4.16 14.88 17.08
CA LEU A 132 4.97 14.19 16.06
C LEU A 132 6.31 13.67 16.62
N PRO A 133 7.11 14.44 17.39
CA PRO A 133 8.38 13.94 17.92
C PRO A 133 8.22 12.66 18.76
N ARG A 134 7.19 12.60 19.61
CA ARG A 134 6.93 11.42 20.44
C ARG A 134 6.43 10.24 19.61
N LEU A 135 5.61 10.48 18.57
CA LEU A 135 5.17 9.42 17.67
C LEU A 135 6.32 8.81 16.87
N VAL A 136 7.24 9.63 16.35
CA VAL A 136 8.43 9.16 15.64
C VAL A 136 9.32 8.37 16.59
N GLN A 137 9.59 8.90 17.79
CA GLN A 137 10.35 8.19 18.82
C GLN A 137 9.73 6.83 19.17
N LEU A 138 8.41 6.80 19.39
CA LEU A 138 7.66 5.58 19.72
C LEU A 138 7.72 4.54 18.58
N ALA A 139 7.66 5.00 17.33
CA ALA A 139 7.83 4.14 16.16
C ALA A 139 9.24 3.52 16.13
N GLY A 140 10.28 4.32 16.40
CA GLY A 140 11.67 3.83 16.53
C GLY A 140 11.83 2.80 17.65
N GLU A 141 11.40 3.13 18.87
CA GLU A 141 11.45 2.26 20.06
C GLU A 141 10.81 0.89 19.82
N ARG A 142 9.71 0.86 19.06
CA ARG A 142 8.94 -0.35 18.76
C ARG A 142 9.23 -0.95 17.38
N ARG A 143 10.18 -0.39 16.63
CA ARG A 143 10.54 -0.79 15.25
C ARG A 143 9.34 -0.80 14.28
N LEU A 144 8.40 0.11 14.48
CA LEU A 144 7.18 0.26 13.70
C LEU A 144 7.43 1.07 12.42
N TRP A 145 6.66 0.77 11.38
CA TRP A 145 6.56 1.62 10.20
C TRP A 145 5.64 2.82 10.46
N ILE A 146 5.90 3.93 9.79
CA ILE A 146 5.03 5.10 9.74
C ILE A 146 4.40 5.15 8.35
N LEU A 147 3.07 5.01 8.26
CA LEU A 147 2.33 5.26 7.02
C LEU A 147 1.84 6.72 7.02
N ALA A 148 2.46 7.56 6.19
CA ALA A 148 2.28 9.00 6.21
C ALA A 148 1.66 9.52 4.91
N HIS A 149 0.48 10.13 5.03
CA HIS A 149 -0.17 10.92 3.99
C HIS A 149 0.13 12.39 4.23
N VAL A 150 1.25 12.83 3.69
CA VAL A 150 1.84 14.13 4.02
C VAL A 150 2.56 14.73 2.81
N SER A 151 2.82 16.03 2.86
CA SER A 151 3.71 16.72 1.92
C SER A 151 5.19 16.41 2.21
N ALA A 152 6.06 16.74 1.25
CA ALA A 152 7.51 16.57 1.35
C ALA A 152 8.13 17.17 2.63
N PRO A 153 7.80 18.41 3.05
CA PRO A 153 8.36 19.00 4.28
C PRO A 153 8.13 18.16 5.54
N VAL A 154 7.03 17.41 5.63
CA VAL A 154 6.77 16.55 6.79
C VAL A 154 7.65 15.29 6.75
N ILE A 155 7.94 14.75 5.57
CA ILE A 155 8.93 13.67 5.42
C ILE A 155 10.29 14.14 5.93
N GLU A 156 10.70 15.36 5.56
CA GLU A 156 11.93 15.97 6.09
C GLU A 156 11.89 16.17 7.61
N GLN A 157 10.75 16.59 8.18
CA GLN A 157 10.59 16.68 9.64
C GLN A 157 10.74 15.34 10.33
N ILE A 158 10.16 14.27 9.77
CA ILE A 158 10.27 12.92 10.34
C ILE A 158 11.74 12.49 10.33
N TYR A 159 12.46 12.64 9.22
CA TYR A 159 13.87 12.27 9.14
C TYR A 159 14.82 13.19 9.95
N ALA A 160 14.41 14.43 10.20
CA ALA A 160 15.13 15.31 11.12
C ALA A 160 14.97 14.89 12.59
N LEU A 161 13.85 14.24 12.95
CA LEU A 161 13.60 13.69 14.27
C LEU A 161 14.29 12.34 14.47
N ASP A 162 14.28 11.50 13.44
CA ASP A 162 14.92 10.20 13.42
C ASP A 162 15.39 9.85 11.99
N ALA A 163 16.70 9.87 11.78
CA ALA A 163 17.30 9.56 10.48
C ALA A 163 17.09 8.09 10.07
N ASP A 164 16.77 7.22 11.03
CA ASP A 164 16.50 5.80 10.84
C ASP A 164 15.00 5.46 10.78
N ALA A 165 14.14 6.48 10.72
CA ALA A 165 12.70 6.30 10.64
C ALA A 165 12.29 5.43 9.44
N ARG A 166 11.45 4.45 9.72
CA ARG A 166 10.84 3.55 8.73
C ARG A 166 9.56 4.19 8.21
N VAL A 167 9.62 4.83 7.06
CA VAL A 167 8.49 5.60 6.52
C VAL A 167 7.98 4.96 5.23
N ILE A 168 6.67 4.78 5.16
CA ILE A 168 5.92 4.55 3.92
C ILE A 168 5.20 5.85 3.59
N TRP A 169 5.60 6.49 2.49
CA TRP A 169 4.96 7.69 1.98
C TRP A 169 3.76 7.30 1.13
N ALA A 170 2.57 7.51 1.68
CA ALA A 170 1.31 7.18 1.02
C ALA A 170 1.17 7.93 -0.30
N HIS A 171 0.59 7.25 -1.29
CA HIS A 171 0.30 7.79 -2.63
C HIS A 171 1.51 8.36 -3.38
N ALA A 172 2.72 7.93 -3.00
CA ALA A 172 3.99 8.40 -3.53
C ALA A 172 4.01 9.93 -3.67
N GLY A 173 3.95 10.62 -2.53
CA GLY A 173 3.90 12.08 -2.49
C GLY A 173 2.67 12.68 -1.80
N GLY A 174 1.90 11.89 -1.04
CA GLY A 174 0.74 12.37 -0.28
C GLY A 174 -0.30 13.12 -1.13
N LEU A 175 -0.43 12.74 -2.40
CA LEU A 175 -1.29 13.37 -3.42
C LEU A 175 -0.99 14.84 -3.77
N VAL A 176 0.09 15.42 -3.25
CA VAL A 176 0.43 16.83 -3.44
C VAL A 176 1.75 17.04 -4.17
N GLU A 177 2.65 16.06 -4.16
CA GLU A 177 3.99 16.18 -4.75
C GLU A 177 4.07 15.71 -6.21
N THR A 178 4.96 16.35 -6.97
CA THR A 178 5.29 15.90 -8.33
C THR A 178 6.19 14.65 -8.31
N ALA A 179 6.30 13.97 -9.45
CA ALA A 179 7.18 12.80 -9.58
C ALA A 179 8.66 13.18 -9.34
N GLU A 180 9.08 14.38 -9.73
CA GLU A 180 10.43 14.88 -9.51
C GLU A 180 10.72 15.09 -8.02
N THR A 181 9.77 15.65 -7.26
CA THR A 181 9.91 15.78 -5.80
C THR A 181 10.02 14.40 -5.15
N VAL A 182 9.19 13.44 -5.57
CA VAL A 182 9.25 12.05 -5.07
C VAL A 182 10.60 11.42 -5.37
N ALA A 183 11.10 11.57 -6.60
CA ALA A 183 12.41 11.06 -7.00
C ALA A 183 13.54 11.65 -6.14
N ALA A 184 13.54 12.97 -5.93
CA ALA A 184 14.54 13.65 -5.11
C ALA A 184 14.54 13.15 -3.65
N HIS A 185 13.37 12.93 -3.06
CA HIS A 185 13.24 12.40 -1.70
C HIS A 185 13.66 10.94 -1.61
N MET A 186 13.30 10.11 -2.60
CA MET A 186 13.72 8.71 -2.65
C MET A 186 15.23 8.53 -2.83
N ALA A 187 15.89 9.47 -3.51
CA ALA A 187 17.35 9.54 -3.61
C ALA A 187 17.99 10.02 -2.29
N ARG A 188 17.38 11.00 -1.63
CA ARG A 188 17.90 11.60 -0.38
C ARG A 188 17.75 10.68 0.83
N TYR A 189 16.66 9.91 0.92
CA TYR A 189 16.32 9.08 2.07
C TYR A 189 16.29 7.59 1.69
N PRO A 190 17.38 6.83 1.90
CA PRO A 190 17.48 5.42 1.50
C PRO A 190 16.50 4.49 2.22
N GLN A 191 15.96 4.89 3.38
CA GLN A 191 14.97 4.09 4.13
C GLN A 191 13.53 4.41 3.74
N LEU A 192 13.30 5.46 2.95
CA LEU A 192 11.96 5.85 2.52
C LEU A 192 11.41 4.81 1.54
N VAL A 193 10.19 4.39 1.80
CA VAL A 193 9.37 3.53 0.95
C VAL A 193 8.21 4.37 0.41
N ILE A 194 7.85 4.17 -0.86
CA ILE A 194 6.63 4.76 -1.44
C ILE A 194 5.54 3.70 -1.62
N GLU A 195 4.29 4.14 -1.47
CA GLU A 195 3.09 3.35 -1.72
C GLU A 195 2.28 4.02 -2.84
N LEU A 196 1.77 3.26 -3.81
CA LEU A 196 1.34 3.78 -5.13
C LEU A 196 -0.17 4.02 -5.30
N SER A 197 -1.00 3.71 -4.31
CA SER A 197 -2.45 3.91 -4.37
C SER A 197 -2.79 5.35 -4.76
N LEU A 198 -3.80 5.51 -5.61
CA LEU A 198 -4.29 6.81 -6.08
C LEU A 198 -3.23 7.69 -6.81
N ARG A 199 -2.03 7.18 -7.11
CA ARG A 199 -0.98 7.98 -7.75
C ARG A 199 -1.33 8.30 -9.20
N SER A 200 -1.63 9.57 -9.46
CA SER A 200 -1.84 10.06 -10.82
C SER A 200 -0.53 10.07 -11.62
N GLY A 201 -0.66 9.93 -12.94
CA GLY A 201 0.46 9.95 -13.88
C GLY A 201 1.35 8.70 -13.87
N LEU A 202 0.95 7.64 -13.16
CA LEU A 202 1.72 6.38 -13.09
C LEU A 202 1.79 5.68 -14.46
N VAL A 203 0.69 5.74 -15.22
CA VAL A 203 0.51 5.05 -16.50
C VAL A 203 0.26 6.08 -17.60
N GLU A 204 1.03 5.98 -18.69
CA GLU A 204 0.91 6.80 -19.90
C GLU A 204 1.08 5.91 -21.13
N GLY A 205 0.31 6.16 -22.19
CA GLY A 205 0.48 5.45 -23.47
C GLY A 205 0.32 3.92 -23.40
N GLY A 206 -0.38 3.41 -22.38
CA GLY A 206 -0.60 1.98 -22.18
C GLY A 206 0.46 1.25 -21.34
N GLY A 207 1.42 1.96 -20.74
CA GLY A 207 2.41 1.39 -19.82
C GLY A 207 2.86 2.37 -18.74
N VAL A 208 3.79 1.94 -17.89
CA VAL A 208 4.34 2.82 -16.84
C VAL A 208 5.06 4.00 -17.47
N ALA A 209 4.73 5.21 -17.02
CA ALA A 209 5.33 6.43 -17.55
C ALA A 209 6.85 6.46 -17.31
N PRO A 210 7.66 7.04 -18.23
CA PRO A 210 9.13 6.97 -18.14
C PRO A 210 9.70 7.50 -16.81
N VAL A 211 9.12 8.57 -16.25
CA VAL A 211 9.54 9.13 -14.96
C VAL A 211 9.36 8.13 -13.83
N TRP A 212 8.24 7.41 -13.81
CA TRP A 212 7.94 6.39 -12.80
C TRP A 212 8.79 5.14 -12.97
N LEU A 213 9.06 4.73 -14.21
CA LEU A 213 10.00 3.64 -14.48
C LEU A 213 11.39 3.96 -13.91
N GLY A 214 11.88 5.19 -14.11
CA GLY A 214 13.14 5.64 -13.53
C GLY A 214 13.13 5.64 -11.99
N ILE A 215 12.02 6.09 -11.38
CA ILE A 215 11.85 6.04 -9.92
C ILE A 215 11.87 4.58 -9.43
N PHE A 216 11.17 3.67 -10.09
CA PHE A 216 11.09 2.26 -9.69
C PHE A 216 12.46 1.57 -9.75
N GLU A 217 13.25 1.83 -10.79
CA GLU A 217 14.61 1.27 -10.92
C GLU A 217 15.59 1.86 -9.90
N MET A 218 15.48 3.16 -9.58
CA MET A 218 16.28 3.77 -8.51
C MET A 218 15.84 3.27 -7.11
N ALA A 219 14.54 3.09 -6.91
CA ALA A 219 13.93 2.75 -5.64
C ALA A 219 13.65 1.24 -5.49
N ARG A 220 14.40 0.39 -6.21
CA ARG A 220 14.23 -1.07 -6.09
C ARG A 220 14.27 -1.47 -4.63
N GLY A 221 13.29 -2.30 -4.29
CA GLY A 221 13.10 -2.75 -2.93
C GLY A 221 12.24 -1.85 -2.02
N ARG A 222 11.85 -0.65 -2.48
CA ARG A 222 11.21 0.41 -1.68
C ARG A 222 9.95 0.97 -2.33
N VAL A 223 9.31 0.18 -3.18
CA VAL A 223 8.06 0.54 -3.87
C VAL A 223 7.01 -0.51 -3.55
N LEU A 224 5.86 -0.08 -3.05
CA LEU A 224 4.73 -0.93 -2.68
C LEU A 224 3.47 -0.52 -3.45
N LEU A 225 2.65 -1.52 -3.78
CA LEU A 225 1.28 -1.27 -4.25
C LEU A 225 0.37 -0.98 -3.06
N GLY A 226 -0.76 -0.35 -3.35
CA GLY A 226 -1.92 -0.34 -2.46
C GLY A 226 -3.15 0.09 -3.22
N THR A 227 -4.32 -0.13 -2.62
CA THR A 227 -5.61 0.24 -3.23
C THR A 227 -6.32 1.36 -2.50
N ASP A 228 -5.96 1.66 -1.25
CA ASP A 228 -6.54 2.71 -0.42
C ASP A 228 -8.08 2.69 -0.39
N THR A 229 -8.62 1.69 0.30
CA THR A 229 -10.06 1.44 0.40
C THR A 229 -10.78 2.36 1.42
N TRP A 230 -10.45 3.66 1.43
CA TRP A 230 -10.88 4.61 2.47
C TRP A 230 -12.38 4.91 2.52
N ILE A 231 -13.14 4.61 1.46
CA ILE A 231 -14.60 4.72 1.37
C ILE A 231 -15.22 3.45 0.77
N ASN A 232 -16.54 3.30 0.94
CA ASN A 232 -17.27 2.11 0.51
C ASN A 232 -17.10 1.79 -0.99
N SER A 233 -17.15 2.80 -1.87
CA SER A 233 -17.01 2.56 -3.32
C SER A 233 -15.64 2.01 -3.71
N ARG A 234 -14.58 2.32 -2.95
CA ARG A 234 -13.24 1.78 -3.20
C ARG A 234 -13.16 0.27 -2.93
N TRP A 235 -13.95 -0.23 -1.96
CA TRP A 235 -14.11 -1.68 -1.78
C TRP A 235 -14.77 -2.32 -3.01
N ASP A 236 -15.70 -1.61 -3.66
CA ASP A 236 -16.32 -2.08 -4.89
C ASP A 236 -15.38 -2.15 -6.09
N GLU A 237 -14.44 -1.22 -6.14
CA GLU A 237 -13.42 -1.11 -7.17
C GLU A 237 -12.22 -2.04 -6.93
N LEU A 238 -12.06 -2.63 -5.74
CA LEU A 238 -10.88 -3.38 -5.31
C LEU A 238 -10.36 -4.40 -6.34
N MET A 239 -11.26 -5.22 -6.91
CA MET A 239 -10.87 -6.21 -7.91
C MET A 239 -10.41 -5.55 -9.22
N GLY A 240 -11.08 -4.47 -9.62
CA GLY A 240 -10.69 -3.65 -10.76
C GLY A 240 -9.31 -3.04 -10.55
N GLU A 241 -9.08 -2.38 -9.41
CA GLU A 241 -7.79 -1.79 -9.04
C GLU A 241 -6.66 -2.82 -9.03
N ALA A 242 -6.90 -4.02 -8.48
CA ALA A 242 -5.94 -5.11 -8.51
C ALA A 242 -5.63 -5.59 -9.94
N ASP A 243 -6.64 -5.66 -10.81
CA ASP A 243 -6.45 -6.05 -12.21
C ASP A 243 -5.79 -4.93 -13.02
N ASP A 244 -6.05 -3.66 -12.71
CA ASP A 244 -5.40 -2.48 -13.27
C ASP A 244 -3.92 -2.46 -12.90
N ALA A 245 -3.62 -2.74 -11.63
CA ALA A 245 -2.26 -2.95 -11.15
C ALA A 245 -1.52 -4.02 -11.96
N ARG A 246 -2.13 -5.19 -12.13
CA ARG A 246 -1.56 -6.28 -12.94
C ARG A 246 -1.30 -5.87 -14.38
N ARG A 247 -2.19 -5.08 -15.00
CA ARG A 247 -2.04 -4.63 -16.39
C ARG A 247 -0.81 -3.75 -16.56
N TRP A 248 -0.62 -2.72 -15.74
CA TRP A 248 0.58 -1.89 -15.88
C TRP A 248 1.85 -2.60 -15.40
N LEU A 249 1.76 -3.48 -14.40
CA LEU A 249 2.91 -4.32 -14.00
C LEU A 249 3.33 -5.28 -15.11
N ALA A 250 2.45 -5.66 -16.02
CA ALA A 250 2.79 -6.50 -17.17
C ALA A 250 3.63 -5.76 -18.23
N THR A 251 3.72 -4.42 -18.16
CA THR A 251 4.55 -3.62 -19.06
C THR A 251 5.97 -3.41 -18.54
N LEU A 252 6.27 -3.86 -17.32
CA LEU A 252 7.59 -3.77 -16.70
C LEU A 252 8.45 -5.02 -16.96
N PRO A 253 9.78 -4.94 -16.82
CA PRO A 253 10.62 -6.12 -16.74
C PRO A 253 10.10 -7.10 -15.66
N PRO A 254 10.02 -8.42 -15.94
CA PRO A 254 9.37 -9.37 -15.03
C PRO A 254 9.85 -9.31 -13.58
N ALA A 255 11.16 -9.18 -13.37
CA ALA A 255 11.75 -9.09 -12.03
C ALA A 255 11.31 -7.83 -11.27
N LEU A 256 11.27 -6.67 -11.94
CA LEU A 256 10.79 -5.44 -11.31
C LEU A 256 9.29 -5.52 -11.00
N ALA A 257 8.52 -6.10 -11.91
CA ALA A 257 7.09 -6.29 -11.73
C ALA A 257 6.77 -7.17 -10.52
N ASP A 258 7.49 -8.28 -10.33
CA ASP A 258 7.29 -9.18 -9.20
C ASP A 258 7.79 -8.56 -7.87
N GLU A 259 8.86 -7.75 -7.92
CA GLU A 259 9.32 -6.95 -6.78
C GLU A 259 8.23 -6.02 -6.26
N ILE A 260 7.68 -5.19 -7.14
CA ILE A 260 6.64 -4.22 -6.79
C ILE A 260 5.35 -4.94 -6.38
N ALA A 261 4.99 -5.99 -7.11
CA ALA A 261 3.75 -6.72 -6.87
C ALA A 261 3.69 -7.37 -5.49
N VAL A 262 4.77 -7.99 -5.02
CA VAL A 262 4.70 -8.80 -3.80
C VAL A 262 6.00 -8.91 -3.02
N GLU A 263 7.16 -9.00 -3.68
CA GLU A 263 8.40 -9.36 -2.97
C GLU A 263 8.91 -8.22 -2.06
N ASN A 264 8.66 -6.95 -2.42
CA ASN A 264 8.98 -5.83 -1.56
C ASN A 264 8.21 -5.89 -0.24
N GLY A 265 6.89 -6.10 -0.31
CA GLY A 265 6.06 -6.24 0.87
C GLY A 265 6.47 -7.45 1.73
N ARG A 266 6.78 -8.59 1.10
CA ARG A 266 7.30 -9.78 1.81
C ARG A 266 8.62 -9.50 2.51
N ARG A 267 9.57 -8.81 1.89
CA ARG A 267 10.86 -8.50 2.54
C ARG A 267 10.71 -7.55 3.73
N LEU A 268 9.77 -6.59 3.66
CA LEU A 268 9.59 -5.58 4.69
C LEU A 268 8.72 -6.06 5.88
N PHE A 269 7.83 -7.03 5.65
CA PHE A 269 6.82 -7.49 6.61
C PHE A 269 6.71 -9.02 6.82
N GLY A 270 7.56 -9.81 6.15
CA GLY A 270 7.66 -11.26 6.30
C GLY A 270 8.62 -11.69 7.40
#